data_AF-A0A7C4HBP1-F1
#
_entry.id   AF-A0A7C4HBP1-F1
#
_cell.length_a   1.000
_cell.length_b   1.000
_cell.length_c   1.000
_cell.angle_alpha   90.00
_cell.angle_beta   90.00
_cell.angle_gamma   90.00
#
_symmetry.space_group_name_H-M   'P 1'
#
loop_
_entity.id
_entity.type
_entity.pdbx_description
1 polymer ?
#
loop_
_entity_poly.entity_id
_entity_poly.type
_entity_poly.pdbx_seq_one_letter_code
_entity_poly.pdbx_strand_id
1 'polypeptide(L)'
;MSLLENIFMNAVLILMPIYLTSFVIYVIRAVKGPTISDVVLAIDCLSYDLAVFLAVLSIYFKSVFLVSSAIMLALWAYLLDIYIAKHLVSKEVGA
;
A
#
# COMPACT_ATOMS: atom_id res chain seq x y z
N MET A 1 3.24 28.33 -12.60
CA MET A 1 2.79 26.93 -12.50
C MET A 1 2.54 26.44 -13.90
N SER A 2 3.21 25.39 -14.34
CA SER A 2 2.96 24.81 -15.67
C SER A 2 1.54 24.24 -15.74
N LEU A 3 0.93 24.16 -16.93
CA LEU A 3 -0.42 23.61 -17.11
C LEU A 3 -0.52 22.17 -16.58
N LEU A 4 0.58 21.41 -16.69
CA LEU A 4 0.74 20.05 -16.16
C LEU A 4 0.66 20.00 -14.62
N GLU A 5 1.34 20.92 -13.93
CA GLU A 5 1.33 20.99 -12.47
C GLU A 5 -0.08 21.29 -11.92
N ASN A 6 -0.83 22.18 -12.56
CA ASN A 6 -2.20 22.50 -12.12
C ASN A 6 -3.15 21.30 -12.27
N ILE A 7 -3.02 20.54 -13.36
CA ILE A 7 -3.80 19.31 -13.57
C ILE A 7 -3.44 18.28 -12.49
N PHE A 8 -2.15 18.11 -12.22
CA PHE A 8 -1.67 17.18 -11.20
C PHE A 8 -2.21 17.53 -9.80
N MET A 9 -2.11 18.80 -9.40
CA MET A 9 -2.58 19.24 -8.08
C MET A 9 -4.10 19.10 -7.91
N ASN A 10 -4.88 19.41 -8.95
CA ASN A 10 -6.33 19.22 -8.93
C ASN A 10 -6.71 17.74 -8.87
N ALA A 11 -6.01 16.87 -9.59
CA ALA A 11 -6.24 15.43 -9.55
C ALA A 11 -5.94 14.85 -8.16
N VAL A 12 -4.81 15.23 -7.54
CA VAL A 12 -4.47 14.82 -6.17
C VAL A 12 -5.56 15.29 -5.20
N LEU A 13 -6.02 16.53 -5.30
CA LEU A 13 -7.04 17.08 -4.39
C LEU A 13 -8.38 16.32 -4.46
N ILE A 14 -8.78 15.85 -5.64
CA ILE A 14 -10.00 15.04 -5.84
C ILE A 14 -9.80 13.58 -5.40
N LEU A 15 -8.61 13.02 -5.59
CA LEU A 15 -8.31 11.62 -5.26
C LEU A 15 -8.01 11.41 -3.78
N MET A 16 -7.49 12.42 -3.07
CA MET A 16 -7.14 12.33 -1.65
C MET A 16 -8.29 11.89 -0.72
N PRO A 17 -9.54 12.38 -0.85
CA PRO A 17 -10.67 11.90 -0.05
C PRO A 17 -10.99 10.43 -0.29
N ILE A 18 -10.91 9.99 -1.56
CA ILE A 18 -11.16 8.60 -1.95
C ILE A 18 -10.08 7.71 -1.33
N TYR A 19 -8.82 8.15 -1.43
CA TYR A 19 -7.67 7.46 -0.87
C TYR A 19 -7.75 7.33 0.66
N LEU A 20 -8.09 8.41 1.37
CA LEU A 20 -8.31 8.38 2.82
C LEU A 20 -9.46 7.43 3.20
N THR A 21 -10.53 7.40 2.42
CA THR A 21 -11.66 6.51 2.66
C THR A 21 -11.25 5.04 2.48
N SER A 22 -10.50 4.72 1.42
CA SER A 22 -9.94 3.38 1.21
C SER A 22 -9.05 2.95 2.36
N PHE A 23 -8.14 3.82 2.81
CA PHE A 23 -7.26 3.54 3.94
C PHE A 23 -8.04 3.21 5.21
N VAL A 24 -9.08 3.98 5.53
CA VAL A 24 -9.94 3.72 6.70
C VAL A 24 -10.66 2.37 6.58
N ILE A 25 -11.18 2.02 5.40
CA ILE A 25 -11.84 0.73 5.17
C ILE A 25 -10.86 -0.43 5.36
N TYR A 26 -9.65 -0.32 4.83
CA TYR A 26 -8.63 -1.36 4.99
C TYR A 26 -8.17 -1.51 6.44
N VAL A 27 -8.01 -0.41 7.20
CA VAL A 27 -7.72 -0.46 8.64
C VAL A 27 -8.82 -1.19 9.40
N ILE A 28 -10.10 -0.89 9.11
CA ILE A 28 -11.23 -1.58 9.74
C ILE A 28 -11.18 -3.09 9.45
N ARG A 29 -10.87 -3.47 8.19
CA ARG A 29 -10.81 -4.87 7.77
C ARG A 29 -9.57 -5.60 8.31
N ALA A 30 -8.46 -4.90 8.53
CA ALA A 30 -7.28 -5.45 9.17
C ALA A 30 -7.53 -5.77 10.65
N VAL A 31 -8.34 -4.95 11.36
CA VAL A 31 -8.64 -5.15 12.79
C VAL A 31 -9.81 -6.12 13.02
N LYS A 32 -10.85 -6.06 12.18
CA LYS A 32 -12.10 -6.82 12.35
C LYS A 32 -12.32 -7.90 11.29
N GLY A 33 -11.29 -8.27 10.55
CA GLY A 33 -11.40 -9.27 9.49
C GLY A 33 -11.84 -10.64 10.05
N PRO A 34 -12.90 -11.27 9.48
CA PRO A 34 -13.42 -12.54 9.98
C PRO A 34 -12.51 -13.73 9.66
N THR A 35 -11.71 -13.63 8.58
CA THR A 35 -10.75 -14.66 8.19
C THR A 35 -9.32 -14.11 8.23
N ILE A 36 -8.36 -14.98 8.51
CA ILE A 36 -6.93 -14.62 8.48
C ILE A 36 -6.54 -14.10 7.08
N SER A 37 -7.11 -14.70 6.03
CA SER A 37 -6.87 -14.23 4.66
C SER A 37 -7.41 -12.82 4.42
N ASP A 38 -8.57 -12.45 4.98
CA ASP A 38 -9.11 -11.08 4.87
C ASP A 38 -8.21 -10.05 5.56
N VAL A 39 -7.68 -10.41 6.74
CA VAL A 39 -6.78 -9.54 7.51
C VAL A 39 -5.47 -9.33 6.76
N VAL A 40 -4.91 -10.39 6.20
CA VAL A 40 -3.63 -10.36 5.47
C VAL A 40 -3.78 -9.58 4.17
N LEU A 41 -4.84 -9.81 3.41
CA LEU A 41 -5.15 -9.04 2.20
C LEU A 41 -5.32 -7.54 2.52
N ALA A 42 -5.95 -7.20 3.64
CA ALA A 42 -6.08 -5.81 4.07
C ALA A 42 -4.72 -5.18 4.43
N ILE A 43 -3.82 -5.93 5.05
CA ILE A 43 -2.46 -5.48 5.39
C ILE A 43 -1.60 -5.29 4.13
N ASP A 44 -1.72 -6.18 3.14
CA ASP A 44 -1.04 -6.01 1.85
C ASP A 44 -1.52 -4.75 1.12
N CYS A 45 -2.84 -4.55 1.04
CA CYS A 45 -3.43 -3.33 0.47
C CYS A 45 -2.95 -2.05 1.19
N LEU A 46 -2.86 -2.06 2.52
CA LEU A 46 -2.33 -0.93 3.30
C LEU A 46 -0.84 -0.66 3.00
N SER A 47 -0.05 -1.71 2.78
CA SER A 47 1.38 -1.59 2.48
C SER A 47 1.59 -0.98 1.09
N TYR A 48 0.78 -1.38 0.11
CA TYR A 48 0.77 -0.78 -1.22
C TYR A 48 0.26 0.66 -1.23
N ASP A 49 -0.77 0.96 -0.44
CA ASP A 49 -1.21 2.34 -0.24
C ASP A 49 -0.04 3.20 0.25
N LEU A 50 0.67 2.78 1.31
CA LEU A 50 1.85 3.48 1.82
C LEU A 50 2.95 3.63 0.76
N ALA A 51 3.19 2.62 -0.08
CA ALA A 51 4.18 2.72 -1.16
C ALA A 51 3.80 3.79 -2.19
N VAL A 52 2.52 3.88 -2.58
CA VAL A 52 2.02 4.94 -3.47
C VAL A 52 2.15 6.31 -2.81
N PHE A 53 1.82 6.41 -1.52
CA PHE A 53 1.98 7.65 -0.76
C PHE A 53 3.45 8.12 -0.74
N LEU A 54 4.39 7.21 -0.49
CA LEU A 54 5.83 7.50 -0.54
C LEU A 54 6.29 7.88 -1.94
N ALA A 55 5.76 7.26 -2.99
CA ALA A 55 6.06 7.62 -4.37
C ALA A 55 5.58 9.04 -4.70
N VAL A 56 4.36 9.42 -4.31
CA VAL A 56 3.85 10.78 -4.47
C VAL A 56 4.68 11.78 -3.66
N LEU A 57 5.08 11.42 -2.44
CA LEU A 57 5.93 12.23 -1.59
C LEU A 57 7.33 12.42 -2.19
N SER A 58 7.87 11.41 -2.89
CA SER A 58 9.14 11.50 -3.60
C SER A 58 9.13 12.55 -4.71
N ILE A 59 7.99 12.65 -5.42
CA ILE A 59 7.78 13.66 -6.47
C ILE A 59 7.72 15.05 -5.82
N TYR A 60 7.03 15.18 -4.69
CA TYR A 60 6.92 16.45 -3.97
C TYR A 60 8.28 16.96 -3.45
N PHE A 61 9.08 16.10 -2.83
CA PHE A 61 10.42 16.47 -2.32
C PHE A 61 11.50 16.49 -3.41
N LYS A 62 11.18 16.11 -4.66
CA LYS A 62 12.13 15.95 -5.77
C LYS A 62 13.33 15.08 -5.40
N SER A 63 13.09 14.04 -4.60
CA SER A 63 14.14 13.19 -4.02
C SER A 63 13.87 11.73 -4.32
N VAL A 64 14.83 11.08 -4.97
CA VAL A 64 14.73 9.69 -5.45
C VAL A 64 14.80 8.68 -4.30
N PHE A 65 15.33 9.05 -3.14
CA PHE A 65 15.53 8.14 -2.02
C PHE A 65 14.23 7.54 -1.47
N LEU A 66 13.12 8.27 -1.54
CA LEU A 66 11.79 7.82 -1.11
C LEU A 66 11.19 6.75 -2.03
N VAL A 67 11.61 6.68 -3.30
CA VAL A 67 11.16 5.63 -4.22
C VAL A 67 11.81 4.30 -3.88
N SER A 68 13.09 4.32 -3.48
CA SER A 68 13.82 3.11 -3.09
C SER A 68 13.16 2.41 -1.89
N SER A 69 12.73 3.18 -0.87
CA SER A 69 12.02 2.63 0.28
C SER A 69 10.63 2.11 -0.09
N ALA A 70 9.91 2.77 -1.01
CA ALA A 70 8.62 2.28 -1.50
C ALA A 70 8.75 0.92 -2.21
N ILE A 71 9.79 0.73 -3.03
CA ILE A 71 10.06 -0.54 -3.71
C ILE A 71 10.39 -1.65 -2.68
N MET A 72 11.22 -1.33 -1.69
CA MET A 72 11.56 -2.27 -0.62
C MET A 72 10.31 -2.72 0.16
N LEU A 73 9.43 -1.78 0.51
CA LEU A 73 8.16 -2.09 1.18
C LEU A 73 7.26 -2.99 0.33
N ALA A 74 7.14 -2.72 -0.97
CA ALA A 74 6.35 -3.55 -1.88
C ALA A 74 6.89 -4.99 -1.98
N LEU A 75 8.22 -5.16 -2.07
CA LEU A 75 8.84 -6.48 -2.10
C LEU A 75 8.64 -7.26 -0.79
N TRP A 76 8.68 -6.54 0.34
CA TRP A 76 8.48 -7.16 1.65
C TRP A 76 7.03 -7.60 1.86
N ALA A 77 6.06 -6.75 1.49
CA ALA A 77 4.63 -7.08 1.53
C ALA A 77 4.32 -8.31 0.66
N TYR A 78 4.85 -8.33 -0.57
CA TYR A 78 4.73 -9.48 -1.48
C TYR A 78 5.27 -10.79 -0.88
N LEU A 79 6.39 -10.72 -0.16
CA LEU A 79 7.00 -11.90 0.46
C LEU A 79 6.17 -12.43 1.63
N LEU A 80 5.56 -11.52 2.41
CA LEU A 80 4.61 -11.85 3.47
C LEU A 80 3.39 -12.59 2.89
N ASP A 81 2.84 -12.13 1.77
CA ASP A 81 1.69 -12.76 1.14
C ASP A 81 1.98 -14.19 0.67
N ILE A 82 3.13 -14.41 0.03
CA ILE A 82 3.56 -15.76 -0.37
C ILE A 82 3.71 -16.67 0.84
N TYR A 83 4.32 -16.15 1.92
CA TYR A 83 4.53 -16.92 3.14
C TYR A 83 3.20 -17.38 3.74
N ILE A 84 2.23 -16.47 3.83
CA ILE A 84 0.92 -16.78 4.39
C ILE A 84 0.12 -17.69 3.47
N ALA A 85 0.16 -17.47 2.16
CA ALA A 85 -0.48 -18.37 1.20
C ALA A 85 0.05 -19.81 1.33
N LYS A 86 1.37 -19.96 1.46
CA LYS A 86 2.00 -21.27 1.67
C LYS A 86 1.61 -21.89 3.01
N HIS A 87 1.55 -21.09 4.08
CA HIS A 87 1.10 -21.55 5.40
C HIS A 87 -0.36 -22.05 5.39
N LEU A 88 -1.25 -21.32 4.70
CA LEU A 88 -2.67 -21.67 4.59
C LEU A 88 -2.90 -22.95 3.78
N VAL A 89 -2.11 -23.18 2.73
CA VAL A 89 -2.27 -24.36 1.84
C VAL A 89 -1.62 -25.61 2.42
N SER A 90 -0.38 -25.52 2.90
CA SER A 90 0.41 -26.70 3.25
C SER A 90 0.51 -26.95 4.75
N LYS A 91 0.10 -26.03 5.63
CA LYS A 91 0.32 -26.05 7.10
C LYS A 91 1.78 -26.22 7.56
N GLU A 92 2.71 -26.48 6.65
CA GLU A 92 4.15 -26.56 6.88
C GLU A 92 4.81 -25.24 6.47
N VAL A 93 5.51 -24.62 7.42
CA VAL A 93 6.34 -23.44 7.19
C VAL A 93 7.80 -23.81 7.39
N GLY A 94 8.58 -23.69 6.32
CA GLY A 94 10.01 -24.02 6.30
C GLY A 94 10.27 -25.43 5.76
N ALA A 95 10.84 -25.50 4.56
CA ALA A 95 11.75 -26.57 4.19
C ALA A 95 13.16 -25.98 4.24
#